data_AF-A0A174Z1X0-F1
#
_entry.id   AF-A0A174Z1X0-F1
#
_cell.length_a   1.000
_cell.length_b   1.000
_cell.length_c   1.000
_cell.angle_alpha   90.00
_cell.angle_beta   90.00
_cell.angle_gamma   90.00
#
_symmetry.space_group_name_H-M   'P 1'
#
loop_
_entity.id
_entity.type
_entity.pdbx_description
1 polymer ?
#
loop_
_entity_poly.entity_id
_entity_poly.type
_entity_poly.pdbx_seq_one_letter_code
_entity_poly.pdbx_strand_id
1 'polypeptide(L)' 'MNKENIDDMDYYEKYLLNATKEERDCYIKEHPDFMNEYPVSYEHRELLQDKIYRGLMRKIREYEKSREQ' A
#
# COMPACT_ATOMS: atom_id res chain seq x y z
N MET A 1 -2.77 -25.35 -0.15
CA MET A 1 -2.81 -24.24 0.82
C MET A 1 -2.93 -22.98 -0.02
N ASN A 2 -4.14 -22.44 -0.20
CA ASN A 2 -4.33 -21.21 -0.97
C ASN A 2 -3.75 -20.07 -0.12
N LYS A 3 -2.46 -19.76 -0.31
CA LYS A 3 -1.93 -18.48 0.13
C LYS A 3 -2.70 -17.45 -0.68
N GLU A 4 -3.65 -16.77 -0.05
CA GLU A 4 -4.14 -15.51 -0.58
C GLU A 4 -2.88 -14.69 -0.92
N ASN A 5 -2.70 -14.37 -2.21
CA ASN A 5 -1.62 -13.51 -2.65
C ASN A 5 -2.05 -12.09 -2.28
N ILE A 6 -2.03 -11.78 -0.98
CA ILE A 6 -2.38 -10.48 -0.42
C ILE A 6 -1.28 -9.53 -0.88
N ASP A 7 -1.64 -8.51 -1.65
CA ASP A 7 -0.70 -7.44 -1.99
C ASP A 7 -0.58 -6.42 -0.85
N ASP A 8 0.44 -5.57 -0.91
CA ASP A 8 0.72 -4.59 0.15
C ASP A 8 -0.47 -3.67 0.46
N MET A 9 -1.29 -3.34 -0.54
CA MET A 9 -2.47 -2.51 -0.35
C MET A 9 -3.58 -3.26 0.37
N ASP A 10 -3.80 -4.54 0.04
CA ASP A 10 -4.73 -5.40 0.76
C ASP A 10 -4.30 -5.58 2.23
N TYR A 11 -2.99 -5.74 2.47
CA TYR A 11 -2.43 -5.81 3.82
C TYR A 11 -2.67 -4.50 4.58
N TYR A 12 -2.40 -3.35 3.94
CA TYR A 12 -2.62 -2.05 4.53
C TYR A 12 -4.09 -1.86 4.96
N GLU A 13 -5.03 -2.19 4.07
CA GLU A 13 -6.46 -2.03 4.35
C GLU A 13 -6.95 -2.93 5.49
N LYS A 14 -6.40 -4.14 5.60
CA LYS A 14 -6.82 -5.12 6.62
C LYS A 14 -6.21 -4.86 7.99
N TYR A 15 -4.95 -4.44 8.06
CA TYR A 15 -4.19 -4.40 9.32
C TYR A 15 -3.73 -3.01 9.74
N LEU A 16 -3.42 -2.12 8.79
CA LEU A 16 -2.80 -0.81 9.09
C LEU A 16 -3.77 0.37 9.01
N LEU A 17 -4.87 0.24 8.26
CA LEU A 17 -5.85 1.31 8.07
C LEU A 17 -6.45 1.79 9.41
N ASN A 18 -6.78 0.84 10.29
CA ASN A 18 -7.34 1.13 11.62
C ASN A 18 -6.28 1.22 12.72
N ALA A 19 -5.00 1.00 12.40
CA ALA A 19 -3.91 1.14 13.35
C ALA A 19 -3.67 2.63 13.69
N THR A 20 -2.99 2.87 14.81
CA THR A 20 -2.55 4.20 15.19
C THR A 20 -1.49 4.73 14.21
N LYS A 21 -1.23 6.04 14.25
CA LYS A 21 -0.19 6.63 13.41
C LYS A 21 1.19 6.06 13.76
N GLU A 22 1.43 5.86 15.05
CA GLU A 22 2.67 5.32 15.61
C GLU A 22 2.92 3.89 15.14
N GLU A 23 1.90 3.02 15.19
CA GLU A 23 2.00 1.64 14.71
C GLU A 23 2.27 1.58 13.20
N ARG A 24 1.59 2.41 12.40
CA ARG A 24 1.87 2.51 10.95
C ARG A 24 3.29 2.98 10.67
N ASP A 25 3.72 4.04 11.35
CA ASP A 25 5.06 4.60 11.15
C ASP A 25 6.14 3.63 11.60
N CYS A 26 5.90 2.85 12.66
CA CYS A 26 6.79 1.78 13.10
C CYS A 26 6.89 0.68 12.03
N TYR A 27 5.76 0.19 11.55
CA TYR A 27 5.70 -0.86 10.52
C TYR A 27 6.43 -0.45 9.23
N ILE A 28 6.16 0.75 8.73
CA ILE A 28 6.76 1.22 7.46
C ILE A 28 8.28 1.46 7.64
N LYS A 29 8.75 1.85 8.83
CA LYS A 29 10.19 1.94 9.12
C LYS A 29 10.87 0.57 9.18
N GLU A 30 10.19 -0.43 9.72
CA GLU A 30 10.71 -1.80 9.82
C GLU A 30 10.67 -2.54 8.47
N HIS A 31 9.76 -2.15 7.58
CA HIS A 31 9.56 -2.71 6.25
C HIS A 31 9.73 -1.64 5.16
N PRO A 32 10.97 -1.24 4.82
CA PRO A 32 11.23 -0.19 3.83
C PRO A 32 10.83 -0.58 2.41
N ASP A 33 10.60 -1.87 2.16
CA ASP A 33 10.12 -2.43 0.91
C ASP A 33 8.58 -2.41 0.78
N PHE A 34 7.87 -2.14 1.87
CA PHE A 34 6.41 -2.07 1.88
C PHE A 34 5.91 -0.95 0.96
N MET A 35 4.92 -1.29 0.11
CA MET A 35 4.34 -0.43 -0.91
C MET A 35 5.26 -0.09 -2.09
N ASN A 36 6.41 -0.76 -2.25
CA ASN A 36 7.30 -0.53 -3.40
C ASN A 36 6.66 -0.81 -4.76
N GLU A 37 5.67 -1.69 -4.83
CA GLU A 37 4.91 -1.95 -6.06
C GLU A 37 3.91 -0.83 -6.42
N TYR A 38 3.76 0.16 -5.55
CA TYR A 38 2.87 1.28 -5.75
C TYR A 38 3.68 2.58 -5.82
N PRO A 39 3.24 3.57 -6.61
CA PRO A 39 3.92 4.86 -6.72
C PRO A 39 3.62 5.76 -5.50
N VAL A 40 3.94 5.26 -4.30
CA VAL A 40 3.71 5.92 -3.02
C VAL A 40 5.06 6.33 -2.43
N SER A 41 5.27 7.62 -2.21
CA SER A 41 6.45 8.07 -1.47
C SER A 41 6.24 7.90 0.04
N TYR A 42 7.32 7.63 0.77
CA TYR A 42 7.29 7.55 2.23
C TYR A 42 6.73 8.83 2.88
N GLU A 43 7.00 9.99 2.30
CA GLU A 43 6.48 11.29 2.78
C GLU A 43 4.96 11.40 2.67
N HIS A 44 4.35 10.81 1.64
CA HIS A 44 2.91 10.89 1.39
C HIS A 44 2.12 9.68 1.93
N ARG A 45 2.73 8.84 2.76
CA ARG A 45 2.10 7.61 3.31
C ARG A 45 0.81 7.88 4.10
N GLU A 46 0.63 9.09 4.63
CA GLU A 46 -0.60 9.50 5.30
C GLU A 46 -1.82 9.55 4.38
N LEU A 47 -1.62 9.79 3.08
CA LEU A 47 -2.69 9.77 2.08
C LEU A 47 -3.30 8.37 1.91
N LEU A 48 -2.59 7.30 2.30
CA LEU A 48 -3.13 5.94 2.28
C LEU A 48 -4.34 5.77 3.21
N GLN A 49 -4.61 6.68 4.15
CA GLN A 49 -5.85 6.66 4.92
C GLN A 49 -7.08 6.98 4.06
N ASP A 50 -6.91 7.75 2.98
CA ASP A 50 -7.99 8.11 2.07
C ASP A 50 -8.28 6.96 1.10
N LYS A 51 -9.55 6.55 1.05
CA LYS A 51 -10.03 5.48 0.16
C LYS A 51 -9.86 5.82 -1.32
N ILE A 52 -10.06 7.09 -1.70
CA ILE A 52 -9.88 7.56 -3.08
C ILE A 52 -8.42 7.43 -3.47
N TYR A 53 -7.49 7.85 -2.59
CA TYR A 53 -6.06 7.75 -2.86
C TYR A 53 -5.62 6.29 -3.08
N ARG A 54 -6.03 5.37 -2.20
CA ARG A 54 -5.76 3.92 -2.40
C ARG A 54 -6.30 3.40 -3.72
N GLY A 55 -7.54 3.79 -4.07
CA GLY A 55 -8.14 3.44 -5.35
C GLY A 55 -7.37 3.96 -6.56
N LEU A 56 -6.81 5.18 -6.48
CA LEU A 56 -5.96 5.74 -7.53
C LEU A 56 -4.64 4.96 -7.64
N MET A 57 -3.98 4.65 -6.53
CA MET A 57 -2.73 3.88 -6.54
C MET A 57 -2.90 2.50 -7.18
N ARG A 58 -4.01 1.80 -6.89
CA ARG A 58 -4.35 0.52 -7.55
C ARG A 58 -4.49 0.67 -9.06
N LYS A 59 -5.23 1.69 -9.52
CA LYS A 59 -5.40 1.96 -10.97
C LYS A 59 -4.08 2.30 -11.67
N ILE A 60 -3.20 3.06 -11.01
CA ILE A 60 -1.89 3.40 -11.60
C ILE A 60 -1.03 2.13 -11.73
N ARG A 61 -0.94 1.31 -10.68
CA ARG A 61 -0.22 0.01 -10.73
C ARG A 61 -0.76 -0.91 -11.82
N GLU A 62 -2.07 -1.00 -11.96
CA GLU A 62 -2.71 -1.77 -13.05
C GLU A 62 -2.33 -1.23 -14.43
N TYR A 63 -2.38 0.09 -14.61
CA TYR A 63 -1.99 0.74 -15.85
C TYR A 63 -0.51 0.52 -16.20
N GLU A 64 0.41 0.67 -15.23
CA GLU A 64 1.84 0.42 -15.41
C GLU A 64 2.10 -1.04 -15.81
N LYS A 65 1.49 -2.00 -15.11
CA LYS A 65 1.60 -3.43 -15.45
C LYS A 65 1.08 -3.75 -16.85
N SER A 66 0.05 -3.05 -17.33
CA SER A 66 -0.46 -3.24 -18.69
C SER A 66 0.43 -2.64 -19.78
N ARG A 67 1.29 -1.67 -19.45
CA ARG A 67 2.23 -1.04 -20.38
C ARG A 67 3.54 -1.81 -20.55
N GLU A 68 3.87 -2.65 -19.58
CA GLU A 68 5.06 -3.51 -19.59
C GLU A 68 4.85 -4.83 -20.37
N GLN A 69 3.64 -5.06 -20.89
CA GLN A 69 3.27 -6.19 -21.76
C GLN A 69 3.30 -5.80 -23.24
#